data_AF-A0A8H7U815-F1
#
_entry.id   AF-A0A8H7U815-F1
#
_cell.length_a   1.000
_cell.length_b   1.000
_cell.length_c   1.000
_cell.angle_alpha   90.00
_cell.angle_beta   90.00
_cell.angle_gamma   90.00
#
_symmetry.space_group_name_H-M   'P 1'
#
loop_
_entity.id
_entity.type
_entity.pdbx_description
1 polymer ?
#
loop_
_entity_poly.entity_id
_entity_poly.type
_entity_poly.pdbx_seq_one_letter_code
_entity_poly.pdbx_strand_id
1 'polypeptide(L)'
;MASIPARTAQRVARNMPKARSEPAKEKVASQNYIAHTEIPSVTCTERQRQLIILDLNGTLVSKTGKAGMWVRPHYQDFLSYLFRNFEVCVWSSARQKTVKNMCQLFGDHKKQLSFIWSRENMGLTKEEYFSNISTVKDLQLVWKHYSKQAGSNIYNANNTILLDDSITKAILQPCNSIEIGTFNHKLSTTKINGDSELLDVINYLEKVQYQSNISNFFKEHPYETKPTYTAHDTNFQFTYYRFNSDYVMTEDSRKMS
;
A
#
# COMPACT_ATOMS: atom_id res chain seq x y z
N MET A 1 -29.48 -60.63 22.94
CA MET A 1 -29.68 -59.22 23.36
C MET A 1 -28.34 -58.51 23.31
N ALA A 2 -28.13 -57.66 22.32
CA ALA A 2 -26.88 -56.91 22.15
C ALA A 2 -27.19 -55.41 22.20
N SER A 3 -26.56 -54.72 23.14
CA SER A 3 -26.71 -53.29 23.41
C SER A 3 -26.08 -52.43 22.31
N ILE A 4 -26.82 -51.40 21.86
CA ILE A 4 -26.34 -50.37 20.93
C ILE A 4 -25.49 -49.35 21.72
N PRO A 5 -24.25 -49.03 21.32
CA PRO A 5 -23.43 -48.07 22.05
C PRO A 5 -23.82 -46.61 21.78
N ALA A 6 -23.80 -45.82 22.86
CA ALA A 6 -24.17 -44.41 22.98
C ALA A 6 -23.25 -43.41 22.23
N ARG A 7 -22.86 -43.69 20.98
CA ARG A 7 -22.04 -42.79 20.15
C ARG A 7 -22.81 -42.03 19.06
N THR A 8 -24.10 -42.27 18.91
CA THR A 8 -24.88 -41.67 17.80
C THR A 8 -25.61 -40.38 18.18
N ALA A 9 -25.78 -40.07 19.48
CA ALA A 9 -26.56 -38.90 19.92
C ALA A 9 -25.78 -37.57 19.93
N GLN A 10 -24.43 -37.59 19.95
CA GLN A 10 -23.61 -36.36 19.99
C GLN A 10 -23.29 -35.76 18.61
N ARG A 11 -23.67 -36.43 17.51
CA ARG A 11 -23.34 -35.97 16.15
C ARG A 11 -24.44 -35.17 15.46
N VAL A 12 -25.61 -35.03 16.08
CA VAL A 12 -26.77 -34.32 15.49
C VAL A 12 -26.89 -32.86 15.96
N ALA A 13 -26.26 -32.49 17.09
CA ALA A 13 -26.32 -31.12 17.63
C ALA A 13 -25.33 -30.11 16.99
N ARG A 14 -24.50 -30.52 16.02
CA ARG A 14 -23.50 -29.63 15.38
C ARG A 14 -23.95 -28.97 14.08
N ASN A 15 -25.14 -29.27 13.57
CA ASN A 15 -25.67 -28.75 12.30
C ASN A 15 -26.95 -27.92 12.47
N MET A 16 -27.01 -27.06 13.49
CA MET A 16 -27.95 -25.94 13.44
C MET A 16 -27.34 -24.80 12.63
N PRO A 17 -28.05 -24.23 11.64
CA PRO A 17 -27.56 -23.05 10.93
C PRO A 17 -27.40 -21.92 11.94
N LYS A 18 -26.17 -21.42 12.10
CA LYS A 18 -25.92 -20.18 12.82
C LYS A 18 -26.77 -19.09 12.18
N ALA A 19 -27.46 -18.30 13.01
CA ALA A 19 -28.18 -17.11 12.56
C ALA A 19 -27.29 -16.31 11.60
N ARG A 20 -27.82 -16.03 10.41
CA ARG A 20 -27.14 -15.24 9.39
C ARG A 20 -26.88 -13.88 10.01
N SER A 21 -25.61 -13.58 10.29
CA SER A 21 -25.18 -12.25 10.70
C SER A 21 -25.71 -11.24 9.69
N GLU A 22 -26.23 -10.11 10.17
CA GLU A 22 -26.60 -9.00 9.29
C GLU A 22 -25.46 -8.71 8.29
N PRO A 23 -25.77 -8.42 7.02
CA PRO A 23 -24.75 -8.08 6.05
C PRO A 23 -23.95 -6.89 6.57
N ALA A 24 -22.63 -7.06 6.69
CA ALA A 24 -21.74 -5.98 7.09
C ALA A 24 -22.01 -4.76 6.21
N LYS A 25 -22.29 -3.60 6.84
CA LYS A 25 -22.46 -2.34 6.11
C LYS A 25 -21.28 -2.16 5.16
N GLU A 26 -21.58 -1.96 3.88
CA GLU A 26 -20.58 -1.75 2.85
C GLU A 26 -19.72 -0.54 3.21
N LYS A 27 -18.40 -0.69 3.17
CA LYS A 27 -17.46 0.40 3.47
C LYS A 27 -17.40 1.32 2.26
N VAL A 28 -18.05 2.48 2.36
CA VAL A 28 -18.07 3.51 1.31
C VAL A 28 -17.53 4.84 1.81
N ALA A 29 -17.05 5.68 0.90
CA ALA A 29 -16.60 7.03 1.21
C ALA A 29 -17.71 7.88 1.86
N SER A 30 -17.35 8.76 2.79
CA SER A 30 -18.32 9.61 3.48
C SER A 30 -18.78 10.78 2.61
N GLN A 31 -20.00 11.28 2.84
CA GLN A 31 -20.52 12.43 2.09
C GLN A 31 -19.64 13.68 2.24
N ASN A 32 -19.07 13.90 3.44
CA ASN A 32 -18.14 15.02 3.67
C ASN A 32 -16.86 14.87 2.85
N TYR A 33 -16.34 13.64 2.71
CA TYR A 33 -15.19 13.38 1.86
C TYR A 33 -15.52 13.62 0.40
N ILE A 34 -16.66 13.12 -0.08
CA ILE A 34 -17.10 13.33 -1.47
C ILE A 34 -17.27 14.83 -1.77
N ALA A 35 -17.95 15.58 -0.89
CA ALA A 35 -18.07 17.03 -1.06
C ALA A 35 -16.71 17.74 -1.09
N HIS A 36 -15.72 17.24 -0.34
CA HIS A 36 -14.36 17.76 -0.35
C HIS A 36 -13.63 17.52 -1.68
N THR A 37 -13.88 16.40 -2.36
CA THR A 37 -13.26 16.11 -3.67
C THR A 37 -13.83 16.97 -4.80
N GLU A 38 -14.97 17.62 -4.59
CA GLU A 38 -15.56 18.58 -5.54
C GLU A 38 -14.95 19.99 -5.43
N ILE A 39 -14.17 20.28 -4.39
CA ILE A 39 -13.51 21.59 -4.23
C ILE A 39 -12.33 21.65 -5.21
N PRO A 40 -12.34 22.55 -6.22
CA PRO A 40 -11.30 22.56 -7.25
C PRO A 40 -9.89 22.74 -6.69
N SER A 41 -8.94 21.98 -7.23
CA SER A 41 -7.52 22.22 -6.98
C SER A 41 -7.04 23.46 -7.73
N VAL A 42 -6.16 24.23 -7.08
CA VAL A 42 -5.41 25.32 -7.70
C VAL A 42 -3.94 24.91 -7.71
N THR A 43 -3.27 25.13 -8.84
CA THR A 43 -1.82 24.98 -8.93
C THR A 43 -1.16 26.20 -8.28
N CYS A 44 -0.48 25.97 -7.17
CA CYS A 44 0.27 26.97 -6.43
C CYS A 44 1.64 27.22 -7.07
N THR A 45 2.21 28.41 -6.82
CA THR A 45 3.57 28.75 -7.27
C THR A 45 4.64 28.00 -6.46
N GLU A 46 4.37 27.75 -5.18
CA GLU A 46 5.25 27.06 -4.26
C GLU A 46 4.79 25.62 -3.99
N ARG A 47 5.76 24.77 -3.62
CA ARG A 47 5.48 23.39 -3.22
C ARG A 47 4.67 23.35 -1.93
N GLN A 48 3.68 22.47 -1.90
CA GLN A 48 2.80 22.23 -0.78
C GLN A 48 3.36 21.14 0.12
N ARG A 49 3.17 21.30 1.43
CA ARG A 49 3.52 20.25 2.40
C ARG A 49 2.57 19.06 2.26
N GLN A 50 3.10 17.91 1.86
CA GLN A 50 2.32 16.70 1.59
C GLN A 50 2.88 15.49 2.34
N LEU A 51 1.98 14.54 2.62
CA LEU A 51 2.26 13.24 3.23
C LEU A 51 2.08 12.16 2.18
N ILE A 52 3.03 11.25 2.04
CA ILE A 52 2.88 10.05 1.20
C ILE A 52 2.99 8.78 2.05
N ILE A 53 1.99 7.91 1.91
CA ILE A 53 1.89 6.64 2.60
C ILE A 53 2.12 5.53 1.59
N LEU A 54 3.14 4.71 1.84
CA LEU A 54 3.59 3.67 0.94
C LEU A 54 3.03 2.31 1.37
N ASP A 55 2.32 1.64 0.47
CA ASP A 55 2.21 0.18 0.54
C ASP A 55 3.55 -0.50 0.19
N LEU A 56 3.68 -1.76 0.57
CA LEU A 56 4.90 -2.52 0.37
C LEU A 56 4.73 -3.63 -0.67
N ASN A 57 4.07 -4.73 -0.31
CA ASN A 57 4.01 -5.91 -1.16
C ASN A 57 3.01 -5.74 -2.30
N GLY A 58 3.49 -5.81 -3.54
CA GLY A 58 2.72 -5.50 -4.74
C GLY A 58 2.97 -4.08 -5.24
N THR A 59 3.51 -3.19 -4.41
CA THR A 59 3.80 -1.80 -4.79
C THR A 59 5.30 -1.55 -4.95
N LEU A 60 6.09 -1.72 -3.88
CA LEU A 60 7.54 -1.50 -3.87
C LEU A 60 8.34 -2.80 -3.86
N VAL A 61 7.73 -3.90 -3.40
CA VAL A 61 8.41 -5.19 -3.27
C VAL A 61 7.51 -6.34 -3.68
N SER A 62 8.11 -7.45 -4.08
CA SER A 62 7.43 -8.70 -4.37
C SER A 62 8.06 -9.84 -3.58
N LYS A 63 7.34 -10.37 -2.57
CA LYS A 63 7.89 -11.37 -1.64
C LYS A 63 8.07 -12.75 -2.29
N THR A 64 9.17 -13.42 -1.93
CA THR A 64 9.43 -14.83 -2.24
C THR A 64 9.11 -15.72 -1.04
N GLY A 65 7.88 -15.61 -0.52
CA GLY A 65 7.44 -16.34 0.67
C GLY A 65 8.10 -15.83 1.96
N LYS A 66 8.74 -16.74 2.71
CA LYS A 66 9.46 -16.42 3.97
C LYS A 66 10.95 -16.13 3.76
N ALA A 67 11.48 -16.37 2.56
CA ALA A 67 12.91 -16.31 2.28
C ALA A 67 13.43 -14.89 2.08
N GLY A 68 12.65 -14.03 1.41
CA GLY A 68 13.09 -12.71 1.01
C GLY A 68 12.08 -11.99 0.13
N MET A 69 12.58 -11.00 -0.60
CA MET A 69 11.80 -10.17 -1.52
C MET A 69 12.65 -9.64 -2.66
N TRP A 70 12.04 -9.50 -3.83
CA TRP A 70 12.55 -8.64 -4.89
C TRP A 70 12.04 -7.22 -4.67
N VAL A 71 12.87 -6.23 -4.92
CA VAL A 71 12.51 -4.81 -4.87
C VAL A 71 12.23 -4.32 -6.27
N ARG A 72 11.21 -3.47 -6.41
CA ARG A 72 10.82 -2.86 -7.67
C ARG A 72 11.99 -2.03 -8.23
N PRO A 73 12.33 -2.14 -9.52
CA PRO A 73 13.40 -1.34 -10.10
C PRO A 73 13.22 0.17 -9.89
N HIS A 74 14.32 0.91 -9.92
CA HIS A 74 14.36 2.37 -9.69
C HIS A 74 13.94 2.83 -8.28
N TYR A 75 13.82 1.91 -7.30
CA TYR A 75 13.40 2.27 -5.94
C TYR A 75 14.35 3.26 -5.25
N GLN A 76 15.65 3.27 -5.56
CA GLN A 76 16.60 4.18 -4.90
C GLN A 76 16.34 5.63 -5.29
N ASP A 77 16.14 5.91 -6.58
CA ASP A 77 15.78 7.23 -7.09
C ASP A 77 14.41 7.65 -6.57
N PHE A 78 13.46 6.71 -6.58
CA PHE A 78 12.12 6.92 -6.02
C PHE A 78 12.15 7.31 -4.55
N LEU A 79 12.82 6.53 -3.70
CA LEU A 79 12.91 6.84 -2.27
C LEU A 79 13.66 8.15 -2.04
N SER A 80 14.79 8.39 -2.73
CA SER A 80 15.54 9.64 -2.63
C SER A 80 14.66 10.85 -2.97
N TYR A 81 13.86 10.74 -4.04
CA TYR A 81 12.88 11.77 -4.41
C TYR A 81 11.80 11.95 -3.34
N LEU A 82 11.21 10.87 -2.83
CA LEU A 82 10.16 10.96 -1.82
C LEU A 82 10.65 11.64 -0.54
N PHE A 83 11.77 11.19 0.03
CA PHE A 83 12.28 11.74 1.29
C PHE A 83 12.78 13.18 1.17
N ARG A 84 13.09 13.65 -0.04
CA ARG A 84 13.43 15.06 -0.28
C ARG A 84 12.21 15.98 -0.35
N ASN A 85 11.06 15.46 -0.74
CA ASN A 85 9.90 16.30 -1.13
C ASN A 85 8.64 16.06 -0.28
N PHE A 86 8.55 14.96 0.46
CA PHE A 86 7.35 14.55 1.20
C PHE A 86 7.70 14.12 2.63
N GLU A 87 6.72 14.20 3.52
CA GLU A 87 6.76 13.35 4.71
C GLU A 87 6.37 11.93 4.31
N VAL A 88 7.19 10.94 4.67
CA VAL A 88 7.04 9.56 4.16
C VAL A 88 6.66 8.61 5.29
N CYS A 89 5.62 7.82 5.03
CA CYS A 89 5.11 6.79 5.92
C CYS A 89 5.00 5.45 5.23
N VAL A 90 4.99 4.37 6.01
CA VAL A 90 4.66 3.03 5.54
C VAL A 90 3.34 2.59 6.15
N TRP A 91 2.45 2.03 5.33
CA TRP A 91 1.28 1.31 5.83
C TRP A 91 1.05 0.06 5.00
N SER A 92 1.26 -1.12 5.58
CA SER A 92 1.11 -2.40 4.86
C SER A 92 0.08 -3.33 5.51
N SER A 93 -0.68 -4.06 4.70
CA SER A 93 -1.62 -5.11 5.14
C SER A 93 -0.95 -6.35 5.74
N ALA A 94 0.39 -6.44 5.63
CA ALA A 94 1.17 -7.51 6.23
C ALA A 94 1.34 -7.30 7.75
N ARG A 95 1.56 -8.39 8.48
CA ARG A 95 1.86 -8.35 9.93
C ARG A 95 3.21 -7.71 10.21
N GLN A 96 3.37 -7.17 11.42
CA GLN A 96 4.54 -6.37 11.82
C GLN A 96 5.90 -7.04 11.52
N LYS A 97 6.05 -8.35 11.77
CA LYS A 97 7.28 -9.08 11.47
C LYS A 97 7.64 -9.04 9.98
N THR A 98 6.65 -9.21 9.11
CA THR A 98 6.85 -9.17 7.65
C THR A 98 7.15 -7.75 7.20
N VAL A 99 6.46 -6.75 7.75
CA VAL A 99 6.72 -5.33 7.45
C VAL A 99 8.15 -4.96 7.85
N LYS A 100 8.61 -5.34 9.05
CA LYS A 100 9.99 -5.09 9.51
C LYS A 100 11.03 -5.61 8.52
N ASN A 101 10.81 -6.82 7.98
CA ASN A 101 11.68 -7.43 6.98
C ASN A 101 11.62 -6.71 5.63
N MET A 102 10.44 -6.28 5.19
CA MET A 102 10.30 -5.54 3.95
C MET A 102 10.93 -4.14 4.04
N CYS A 103 10.86 -3.49 5.20
CA CYS A 103 11.46 -2.17 5.43
C CYS A 103 13.00 -2.16 5.34
N GLN A 104 13.66 -3.25 4.99
CA GLN A 104 15.09 -3.26 4.64
C GLN A 104 15.38 -2.43 3.38
N LEU A 105 14.43 -2.34 2.42
CA LEU A 105 14.63 -1.55 1.20
C LEU A 105 14.90 -0.06 1.47
N PHE A 106 14.46 0.46 2.62
CA PHE A 106 14.63 1.87 2.94
C PHE A 106 16.06 2.23 3.33
N GLY A 107 16.93 1.25 3.65
CA GLY A 107 18.30 1.51 4.07
C GLY A 107 18.39 2.61 5.14
N ASP A 108 19.21 3.62 4.87
CA ASP A 108 19.40 4.78 5.76
C ASP A 108 18.16 5.69 5.87
N HIS A 109 17.30 5.73 4.84
CA HIS A 109 16.05 6.48 4.89
C HIS A 109 15.06 5.93 5.91
N LYS A 110 15.23 4.69 6.39
CA LYS A 110 14.32 4.09 7.37
C LYS A 110 14.17 4.94 8.63
N LYS A 111 15.22 5.65 9.05
CA LYS A 111 15.21 6.53 10.23
C LYS A 111 14.40 7.82 10.01
N GLN A 112 14.10 8.16 8.75
CA GLN A 112 13.36 9.35 8.35
C GLN A 112 11.86 9.07 8.15
N LEU A 113 11.43 7.80 8.24
CA LEU A 113 10.03 7.43 8.18
C LEU A 113 9.29 7.97 9.40
N SER A 114 8.21 8.72 9.18
CA SER A 114 7.43 9.31 10.28
C SER A 114 6.70 8.23 11.09
N PHE A 115 6.12 7.24 10.41
CA PHE A 115 5.70 5.98 11.04
C PHE A 115 5.78 4.78 10.11
N ILE A 116 5.75 3.60 10.73
CA ILE A 116 5.61 2.30 10.06
C ILE A 116 4.40 1.58 10.65
N TRP A 117 3.33 1.50 9.88
CA TRP A 117 2.11 0.80 10.23
C TRP A 117 1.99 -0.53 9.50
N SER A 118 1.47 -1.51 10.23
CA SER A 118 1.22 -2.86 9.75
C SER A 118 -0.25 -3.22 9.91
N ARG A 119 -0.61 -4.49 9.67
CA ARG A 119 -1.98 -5.00 9.85
C ARG A 119 -2.59 -4.65 11.21
N GLU A 120 -1.75 -4.62 12.23
CA GLU A 120 -2.07 -4.29 13.61
C GLU A 120 -2.64 -2.87 13.77
N ASN A 121 -2.35 -1.96 12.83
CA ASN A 121 -2.82 -0.57 12.85
C ASN A 121 -4.11 -0.34 12.04
N MET A 122 -4.70 -1.38 11.45
CA MET A 122 -5.85 -1.25 10.54
C MET A 122 -7.22 -1.24 11.26
N GLY A 123 -7.25 -1.25 12.59
CA GLY A 123 -8.50 -1.24 13.36
C GLY A 123 -9.33 -2.53 13.20
N LEU A 124 -8.67 -3.65 12.91
CA LEU A 124 -9.33 -4.95 12.72
C LEU A 124 -9.77 -5.56 14.05
N THR A 125 -10.88 -6.29 14.04
CA THR A 125 -11.22 -7.19 15.15
C THR A 125 -10.20 -8.33 15.27
N LYS A 126 -10.22 -9.07 16.38
CA LYS A 126 -9.34 -10.23 16.56
C LYS A 126 -9.57 -11.28 15.47
N GLU A 127 -10.83 -11.53 15.11
CA GLU A 127 -11.23 -12.47 14.08
C GLU A 127 -10.75 -12.03 12.69
N GLU A 128 -10.94 -10.76 12.35
CA GLU A 128 -10.48 -10.14 11.10
C GLU A 128 -8.94 -10.13 10.98
N TYR A 129 -8.24 -9.94 12.10
CA TYR A 129 -6.79 -9.96 12.14
C TYR A 129 -6.22 -11.32 11.74
N PHE A 130 -6.87 -12.43 12.13
CA PHE A 130 -6.44 -13.79 11.83
C PHE A 130 -7.02 -14.37 10.52
N SER A 131 -7.98 -13.69 9.88
CA SER A 131 -8.58 -14.12 8.62
C SER A 131 -7.93 -13.47 7.39
N ASN A 132 -8.10 -14.11 6.22
CA ASN A 132 -7.64 -13.58 4.93
C ASN A 132 -8.72 -12.67 4.32
N ILE A 133 -9.00 -11.55 4.99
CA ILE A 133 -9.91 -10.51 4.47
C ILE A 133 -9.15 -9.42 3.72
N SER A 134 -9.83 -8.80 2.75
CA SER A 134 -9.40 -7.53 2.18
C SER A 134 -9.40 -6.46 3.27
N THR A 135 -8.26 -5.79 3.41
CA THR A 135 -8.07 -4.72 4.39
C THR A 135 -8.32 -3.37 3.77
N VAL A 136 -8.82 -2.43 4.55
CA VAL A 136 -8.99 -1.03 4.14
C VAL A 136 -8.00 -0.16 4.93
N LYS A 137 -7.42 0.84 4.26
CA LYS A 137 -6.54 1.86 4.81
C LYS A 137 -7.32 3.15 4.99
N ASP A 138 -8.00 3.29 6.12
CA ASP A 138 -8.75 4.50 6.45
C ASP A 138 -7.80 5.66 6.79
N LEU A 139 -7.63 6.61 5.85
CA LEU A 139 -6.74 7.75 6.01
C LEU A 139 -7.14 8.65 7.20
N GLN A 140 -8.40 8.58 7.66
CA GLN A 140 -8.80 9.30 8.87
C GLN A 140 -8.03 8.84 10.11
N LEU A 141 -7.59 7.57 10.17
CA LEU A 141 -6.74 7.09 11.26
C LEU A 141 -5.40 7.81 11.27
N VAL A 142 -4.82 8.05 10.09
CA VAL A 142 -3.57 8.77 9.92
C VAL A 142 -3.75 10.24 10.30
N TRP A 143 -4.80 10.90 9.81
CA TRP A 143 -5.07 12.30 10.15
C TRP A 143 -5.25 12.48 11.66
N LYS A 144 -6.04 11.60 12.31
CA LYS A 144 -6.21 11.61 13.77
C LYS A 144 -4.90 11.36 14.52
N HIS A 145 -4.00 10.53 13.99
CA HIS A 145 -2.70 10.28 14.59
C HIS A 145 -1.86 11.56 14.65
N TYR A 146 -1.76 12.28 13.53
CA TYR A 146 -1.05 13.56 13.46
C TYR A 146 -1.70 14.64 14.30
N SER A 147 -3.03 14.77 14.27
CA SER A 147 -3.75 15.75 15.10
C SER A 147 -3.43 15.60 16.58
N LYS A 148 -3.31 14.34 17.05
CA LYS A 148 -2.97 14.04 18.46
C LYS A 148 -1.52 14.35 18.80
N GLN A 149 -0.59 14.15 17.86
CA GLN A 149 0.84 14.38 18.11
C GLN A 149 1.24 15.86 17.98
N ALA A 150 0.73 16.55 16.96
CA ALA A 150 1.16 17.91 16.59
C ALA A 150 0.22 19.01 17.10
N GLY A 151 -0.90 18.66 17.74
CA GLY A 151 -1.92 19.62 18.18
C GLY A 151 -2.56 20.41 17.02
N SER A 152 -2.39 19.96 15.77
CA SER A 152 -2.84 20.65 14.56
C SER A 152 -3.19 19.66 13.44
N ASN A 153 -4.22 20.00 12.64
CA ASN A 153 -4.71 19.17 11.53
C ASN A 153 -3.92 19.41 10.24
N ILE A 154 -2.59 19.25 10.31
CA ILE A 154 -1.66 19.56 9.21
C ILE A 154 -1.79 18.61 8.01
N TYR A 155 -2.37 17.42 8.22
CA TYR A 155 -2.64 16.44 7.16
C TYR A 155 -4.12 16.09 7.11
N ASN A 156 -4.67 16.13 5.90
CA ASN A 156 -6.06 15.81 5.59
C ASN A 156 -6.17 15.37 4.11
N ALA A 157 -7.38 15.34 3.58
CA ALA A 157 -7.65 14.96 2.18
C ALA A 157 -6.90 15.85 1.17
N ASN A 158 -6.66 17.13 1.45
CA ASN A 158 -5.96 18.04 0.52
C ASN A 158 -4.51 17.66 0.24
N ASN A 159 -3.86 16.89 1.11
CA ASN A 159 -2.40 16.73 1.06
C ASN A 159 -1.88 15.35 1.54
N THR A 160 -2.74 14.33 1.60
CA THR A 160 -2.34 12.96 1.96
C THR A 160 -2.50 11.99 0.79
N ILE A 161 -1.38 11.45 0.31
CA ILE A 161 -1.30 10.53 -0.81
C ILE A 161 -1.13 9.11 -0.28
N LEU A 162 -1.93 8.16 -0.76
CA LEU A 162 -1.71 6.72 -0.60
C LEU A 162 -1.17 6.16 -1.92
N LEU A 163 0.00 5.53 -1.90
CA LEU A 163 0.51 4.78 -3.04
C LEU A 163 0.32 3.29 -2.80
N ASP A 164 -0.52 2.66 -3.60
CA ASP A 164 -0.97 1.29 -3.39
C ASP A 164 -1.29 0.59 -4.71
N ASP A 165 -1.15 -0.72 -4.77
CA ASP A 165 -1.49 -1.54 -5.94
C ASP A 165 -2.95 -2.04 -5.97
N SER A 166 -3.79 -1.59 -5.02
CA SER A 166 -5.18 -2.02 -4.94
C SER A 166 -6.13 -0.88 -4.57
N ILE A 167 -7.03 -0.55 -5.50
CA ILE A 167 -8.11 0.42 -5.27
C ILE A 167 -8.97 0.10 -4.04
N THR A 168 -9.16 -1.19 -3.72
CA THR A 168 -10.04 -1.61 -2.62
C THR A 168 -9.52 -1.19 -1.24
N LYS A 169 -8.20 -1.01 -1.09
CA LYS A 169 -7.60 -0.55 0.17
C LYS A 169 -7.92 0.93 0.41
N ALA A 170 -8.20 1.72 -0.63
CA ALA A 170 -8.51 3.14 -0.54
C ALA A 170 -10.02 3.45 -0.58
N ILE A 171 -10.91 2.44 -0.47
CA ILE A 171 -12.36 2.61 -0.74
C ILE A 171 -13.06 3.72 0.08
N LEU A 172 -12.50 4.11 1.24
CA LEU A 172 -13.04 5.19 2.07
C LEU A 172 -12.56 6.59 1.63
N GLN A 173 -11.43 6.68 0.92
CA GLN A 173 -10.85 7.91 0.36
C GLN A 173 -10.24 7.64 -1.04
N PRO A 174 -11.04 7.22 -2.03
CA PRO A 174 -10.53 6.74 -3.32
C PRO A 174 -9.74 7.80 -4.10
N CYS A 175 -10.13 9.07 -4.02
CA CYS A 175 -9.44 10.17 -4.68
C CYS A 175 -8.16 10.61 -3.95
N ASN A 176 -7.69 9.89 -2.94
CA ASN A 176 -6.39 10.12 -2.30
C ASN A 176 -5.38 9.03 -2.62
N SER A 177 -5.72 8.11 -3.51
CA SER A 177 -4.87 6.98 -3.86
C SER A 177 -4.32 7.11 -5.27
N ILE A 178 -3.02 6.88 -5.41
CA ILE A 178 -2.40 6.54 -6.68
C ILE A 178 -2.43 5.01 -6.75
N GLU A 179 -3.26 4.46 -7.64
CA GLU A 179 -3.24 3.04 -7.96
C GLU A 179 -2.11 2.76 -8.96
N ILE A 180 -1.07 2.09 -8.50
CA ILE A 180 0.08 1.69 -9.31
C ILE A 180 -0.09 0.26 -9.80
N GLY A 181 0.51 -0.10 -10.94
CA GLY A 181 0.55 -1.48 -11.41
C GLY A 181 1.19 -2.41 -10.38
N THR A 182 0.59 -3.59 -10.19
CA THR A 182 1.11 -4.59 -9.24
C THR A 182 2.49 -5.10 -9.68
N PHE A 183 3.50 -4.85 -8.86
CA PHE A 183 4.83 -5.39 -9.02
C PHE A 183 4.91 -6.86 -8.62
N ASN A 184 5.19 -7.72 -9.59
CA ASN A 184 5.30 -9.16 -9.40
C ASN A 184 6.51 -9.75 -10.14
N HIS A 185 7.53 -10.14 -9.37
CA HIS A 185 8.77 -10.73 -9.87
C HIS A 185 8.61 -12.01 -10.69
N LYS A 186 7.44 -12.65 -10.62
CA LYS A 186 7.14 -13.89 -11.37
C LYS A 186 6.62 -13.62 -12.78
N LEU A 187 6.22 -12.39 -13.09
CA LEU A 187 5.72 -12.04 -14.41
C LEU A 187 6.89 -11.98 -15.41
N SER A 188 6.75 -12.68 -16.52
CA SER A 188 7.75 -12.69 -17.60
C SER A 188 7.95 -11.29 -18.19
N THR A 189 6.89 -10.50 -18.28
CA THR A 189 6.93 -9.10 -18.75
C THR A 189 7.87 -8.25 -17.91
N THR A 190 7.80 -8.35 -16.58
CA THR A 190 8.71 -7.65 -15.67
C THR A 190 10.16 -8.09 -15.87
N LYS A 191 10.40 -9.39 -16.10
CA LYS A 191 11.77 -9.90 -16.34
C LYS A 191 12.35 -9.47 -17.69
N ILE A 192 11.53 -9.40 -18.74
CA ILE A 192 11.98 -9.16 -20.12
C ILE A 192 12.02 -7.66 -20.43
N ASN A 193 10.97 -6.92 -20.07
CA ASN A 193 10.80 -5.52 -20.42
C ASN A 193 11.22 -4.56 -19.30
N GLY A 194 11.43 -5.08 -18.09
CA GLY A 194 11.67 -4.27 -16.91
C GLY A 194 10.41 -3.66 -16.32
N ASP A 195 10.62 -2.67 -15.46
CA ASP A 195 9.58 -1.92 -14.77
C ASP A 195 10.13 -0.52 -14.47
N SER A 196 9.62 0.50 -15.15
CA SER A 196 9.98 1.91 -14.95
C SER A 196 8.89 2.68 -14.19
N GLU A 197 7.91 2.00 -13.61
CA GLU A 197 6.69 2.65 -13.15
C GLU A 197 6.94 3.61 -11.99
N LEU A 198 7.93 3.32 -11.14
CA LEU A 198 8.32 4.25 -10.07
C LEU A 198 8.83 5.59 -10.62
N LEU A 199 9.49 5.62 -11.78
CA LEU A 199 9.91 6.86 -12.44
C LEU A 199 8.71 7.64 -13.00
N ASP A 200 7.73 6.94 -13.56
CA ASP A 200 6.47 7.56 -14.01
C ASP A 200 5.69 8.16 -12.82
N VAL A 201 5.68 7.48 -11.67
CA VAL A 201 5.10 8.02 -10.44
C VAL A 201 5.85 9.27 -9.97
N ILE A 202 7.19 9.33 -10.05
CA ILE A 202 7.94 10.57 -9.75
C ILE A 202 7.44 11.71 -10.63
N ASN A 203 7.36 11.51 -11.95
CA ASN A 203 6.91 12.52 -12.89
C ASN A 203 5.47 13.01 -12.60
N TYR A 204 4.61 12.11 -12.12
CA TYR A 204 3.27 12.48 -11.67
C TYR A 204 3.31 13.30 -10.38
N LEU A 205 4.04 12.82 -9.36
CA LEU A 205 4.21 13.49 -8.08
C LEU A 205 4.85 14.89 -8.20
N GLU A 206 5.70 15.11 -9.21
CA GLU A 206 6.28 16.42 -9.51
C GLU A 206 5.22 17.49 -9.85
N LYS A 207 4.07 17.08 -10.39
CA LYS A 207 2.92 17.96 -10.64
C LYS A 207 2.04 18.08 -9.39
N VAL A 208 1.86 16.98 -8.68
CA VAL A 208 1.00 16.89 -7.48
C VAL A 208 1.51 17.78 -6.34
N GLN A 209 2.82 17.93 -6.18
CA GLN A 209 3.42 18.73 -5.10
C GLN A 209 3.02 20.22 -5.14
N TYR A 210 2.44 20.72 -6.23
CA TYR A 210 1.97 22.11 -6.34
C TYR A 210 0.44 22.24 -6.20
N GLN A 211 -0.28 21.17 -5.90
CA GLN A 211 -1.74 21.18 -5.87
C GLN A 211 -2.28 21.52 -4.47
N SER A 212 -3.22 22.47 -4.41
CA SER A 212 -3.88 22.86 -3.16
C SER A 212 -4.88 21.83 -2.62
N ASN A 213 -5.45 21.01 -3.51
CA ASN A 213 -6.34 19.91 -3.15
C ASN A 213 -6.02 18.68 -4.01
N ILE A 214 -5.18 17.78 -3.52
CA ILE A 214 -4.82 16.57 -4.27
C ILE A 214 -6.03 15.67 -4.54
N SER A 215 -7.06 15.67 -3.67
CA SER A 215 -8.22 14.80 -3.86
C SER A 215 -8.98 15.17 -5.11
N ASN A 216 -9.18 16.47 -5.33
CA ASN A 216 -9.77 16.95 -6.58
C ASN A 216 -8.82 16.74 -7.76
N PHE A 217 -7.52 17.03 -7.60
CA PHE A 217 -6.56 16.83 -8.69
C PHE A 217 -6.48 15.38 -9.17
N PHE A 218 -6.48 14.39 -8.27
CA PHE A 218 -6.47 12.96 -8.64
C PHE A 218 -7.78 12.55 -9.32
N LYS A 219 -8.90 13.16 -8.96
CA LYS A 219 -10.19 12.92 -9.60
C LYS A 219 -10.20 13.40 -11.05
N GLU A 220 -9.68 14.61 -11.31
CA GLU A 220 -9.67 15.23 -12.64
C GLU A 220 -8.50 14.75 -13.52
N HIS A 221 -7.40 14.33 -12.89
CA HIS A 221 -6.17 13.92 -13.56
C HIS A 221 -5.63 12.61 -12.95
N PRO A 222 -6.36 11.49 -13.07
CA PRO A 222 -5.95 10.23 -12.47
C PRO A 222 -4.58 9.78 -12.98
N TYR A 223 -3.81 9.14 -12.11
CA TYR A 223 -2.60 8.46 -12.53
C TYR A 223 -2.97 7.24 -13.37
N GLU A 224 -2.26 7.03 -14.48
CA GLU A 224 -2.45 5.89 -15.37
C GLU A 224 -1.15 5.11 -15.50
N THR A 225 -1.19 3.83 -15.13
CA THR A 225 -0.11 2.89 -15.42
C THR A 225 0.08 2.76 -16.92
N LYS A 226 1.30 3.02 -17.39
CA LYS A 226 1.67 2.78 -18.78
C LYS A 226 1.99 1.30 -19.00
N PRO A 227 1.63 0.72 -20.16
CA PRO A 227 2.06 -0.62 -20.51
C PRO A 227 3.59 -0.68 -20.59
N THR A 228 4.17 -1.69 -19.93
CA THR A 228 5.62 -1.99 -19.91
C THR A 228 6.22 -2.29 -21.28
N TYR A 229 5.43 -2.30 -22.36
CA TYR A 229 5.89 -2.59 -23.72
C TYR A 229 6.40 -1.36 -24.49
N THR A 230 6.25 -0.15 -23.96
CA THR A 230 6.44 1.08 -24.75
C THR A 230 7.85 1.67 -24.73
N ALA A 231 8.72 1.19 -23.85
CA ALA A 231 10.14 1.49 -23.91
C ALA A 231 10.93 0.26 -23.45
N HIS A 232 11.87 -0.18 -24.27
CA HIS A 232 12.95 -1.06 -23.80
C HIS A 232 13.83 -0.22 -22.88
N ASP A 233 13.40 0.00 -21.63
CA ASP A 233 14.36 0.35 -20.59
C ASP A 233 15.31 -0.84 -20.53
N THR A 234 16.52 -0.67 -21.05
CA THR A 234 17.54 -1.72 -21.06
C THR A 234 18.44 -1.64 -19.84
N ASN A 235 18.19 -0.66 -18.95
CA ASN A 235 19.04 -0.34 -17.82
C ASN A 235 18.26 -0.38 -16.50
N PHE A 236 17.57 -1.48 -16.24
CA PHE A 236 16.96 -1.77 -14.95
C PHE A 236 17.74 -2.88 -14.22
N GLN A 237 17.88 -2.73 -12.92
CA GLN A 237 18.47 -3.74 -12.03
C GLN A 237 17.42 -4.21 -11.03
N PHE A 238 17.45 -5.50 -10.73
CA PHE A 238 16.65 -6.05 -9.65
C PHE A 238 17.52 -6.26 -8.42
N THR A 239 16.99 -5.84 -7.28
CA THR A 239 17.61 -6.07 -5.97
C THR A 239 16.79 -7.08 -5.18
N TYR A 240 17.44 -8.12 -4.68
CA TYR A 240 16.89 -9.12 -3.79
C TYR A 240 17.41 -8.93 -2.37
N TYR A 241 16.50 -8.87 -1.41
CA TYR A 241 16.81 -8.88 0.01
C TYR A 241 16.41 -10.21 0.63
N ARG A 242 17.36 -10.87 1.29
CA ARG A 242 17.07 -12.05 2.10
C ARG A 242 16.55 -11.63 3.47
N PHE A 243 15.54 -12.34 3.98
CA PHE A 243 15.01 -12.05 5.31
C PHE A 243 15.89 -12.66 6.41
N ASN A 244 16.04 -11.94 7.53
CA ASN A 244 16.87 -12.30 8.68
C ASN A 244 18.37 -12.47 8.33
N SER A 245 18.85 -11.69 7.38
CA SER A 245 20.25 -11.66 6.95
C SER A 245 20.54 -10.27 6.37
N ASP A 246 21.76 -9.78 6.51
CA ASP A 246 22.21 -8.55 5.84
C ASP A 246 22.59 -8.80 4.36
N TYR A 247 22.33 -10.00 3.86
CA TYR A 247 22.60 -10.39 2.48
C TYR A 247 21.64 -9.72 1.51
N VAL A 248 22.22 -8.92 0.62
CA VAL A 248 21.57 -8.23 -0.49
C VAL A 248 22.25 -8.64 -1.79
N MET A 249 21.46 -9.00 -2.79
CA MET A 249 21.95 -9.30 -4.13
C MET A 249 21.35 -8.31 -5.11
N THR A 250 22.18 -7.73 -5.96
CA THR A 250 21.72 -6.92 -7.08
C THR A 250 22.17 -7.61 -8.35
N GLU A 251 21.23 -7.95 -9.21
CA GLU A 251 21.49 -8.66 -10.46
C GLU A 251 20.89 -7.92 -11.65
N ASP A 252 21.60 -7.97 -12.77
CA ASP A 252 21.06 -7.62 -14.08
C ASP A 252 19.98 -8.65 -14.47
N SER A 253 18.91 -8.18 -15.11
CA SER A 253 17.68 -8.88 -15.53
C SER A 253 17.88 -10.31 -16.06
N ARG A 254 19.04 -10.59 -16.68
CA ARG A 254 19.41 -11.84 -17.34
C ARG A 254 19.72 -13.02 -16.41
N LYS A 255 19.69 -12.86 -15.08
CA LYS A 255 20.03 -13.94 -14.12
C LYS A 255 18.97 -14.26 -13.06
N MET A 256 17.77 -13.68 -13.14
CA MET A 256 16.63 -14.01 -12.25
C MET A 256 16.09 -15.45 -12.50
N SER A 257 16.82 -16.48 -12.07
CA SER A 257 16.37 -17.88 -12.01
C SER A 257 15.54 -18.13 -10.76
#